data_AF-A0A6L8BJ88-F1
#
_entry.id   AF-A0A6L8BJ88-F1
#
_cell.length_a   1.000
_cell.length_b   1.000
_cell.length_c   1.000
_cell.angle_alpha   90.00
_cell.angle_beta   90.00
_cell.angle_gamma   90.00
#
_symmetry.space_group_name_H-M   'P 1'
#
loop_
_entity.id
_entity.type
_entity.pdbx_description
1 polymer ?
#
loop_
_entity_poly.entity_id
_entity_poly.type
_entity_poly.pdbx_seq_one_letter_code
_entity_poly.pdbx_strand_id
1 'polypeptide(L)'
;MGSCHRFSYSGLEYELAWTITALIKSANRYRDSQGNHSRWLRYSEAKQVRDRLSESLKGWWKIVRPVKAWRLYRARWVVSETKRKARNRRILNERFADPLLSELNAEQRRAVIVQEDRTLIVAGAGTGKTYTMVDKARDTVRTGIAQPGQIAFVTFTRKAAQEIRSRTSGLEEMDVGTLHHLARLVIQMVEGVRRRLSPLAKDEAARLEKIQDWLMEALREDGSLLFDLSVRRYAFERCRSPSEEMPQAVRVPPERVRVKSMREALVATALHLAGISYKYEAAFPLPEKHQSKNRAGYFPDFCLPDEVKAPVSIHGGIWLEHFANDASGGLPRRWDEDEPGATAEYRRARRWKEELHASLDTRFGWTEFGDI
;
A
#
# COMPACT_ATOMS: atom_id res chain seq x y z
N MET A 1 -21.92 27.59 -6.38
CA MET A 1 -22.67 26.61 -5.55
C MET A 1 -22.32 25.23 -6.07
N GLY A 2 -21.65 24.42 -5.26
CA GLY A 2 -21.35 23.02 -5.56
C GLY A 2 -21.46 22.26 -4.24
N SER A 3 -22.41 21.33 -4.19
CA SER A 3 -22.75 20.52 -3.02
C SER A 3 -21.60 19.57 -2.67
N CYS A 4 -20.76 19.97 -1.71
CA CYS A 4 -19.83 19.07 -1.05
C CYS A 4 -20.65 18.10 -0.19
N HIS A 5 -20.68 16.82 -0.55
CA HIS A 5 -21.30 15.77 0.25
C HIS A 5 -20.79 15.85 1.69
N ARG A 6 -21.72 16.02 2.65
CA ARG A 6 -21.46 15.83 4.07
C ARG A 6 -21.14 14.35 4.29
N PHE A 7 -19.87 14.01 4.47
CA PHE A 7 -19.53 12.81 5.22
C PHE A 7 -19.77 13.11 6.70
N SER A 8 -20.91 12.66 7.24
CA SER A 8 -21.14 12.67 8.68
C SER A 8 -20.30 11.55 9.31
N TYR A 9 -19.22 11.92 9.99
CA TYR A 9 -18.33 11.00 10.71
C TYR A 9 -19.05 10.10 11.76
N SER A 10 -20.28 10.44 12.16
CA SER A 10 -21.11 9.66 13.08
C SER A 10 -21.56 8.29 12.55
N GLY A 11 -21.60 8.10 11.22
CA GLY A 11 -21.99 6.81 10.62
C GLY A 11 -20.88 5.76 10.66
N LEU A 12 -19.62 6.18 10.46
CA LEU A 12 -18.46 5.31 10.53
C LEU A 12 -18.19 4.81 11.96
N GLU A 13 -18.47 5.65 12.97
CA GLU A 13 -18.34 5.29 14.39
C GLU A 13 -19.29 4.15 14.80
N TYR A 14 -20.52 4.15 14.29
CA TYR A 14 -21.51 3.10 14.55
C TYR A 14 -21.19 1.80 13.79
N GLU A 15 -20.85 1.89 12.50
CA GLU A 15 -20.52 0.73 11.66
C GLU A 15 -19.26 -0.02 12.14
N LEU A 16 -18.21 0.69 12.56
CA LEU A 16 -16.99 0.04 13.07
C LEU A 16 -17.18 -0.59 14.45
N ALA A 17 -17.91 0.08 15.35
CA ALA A 17 -18.24 -0.47 16.66
C ALA A 17 -19.12 -1.72 16.53
N TRP A 18 -20.05 -1.73 15.58
CA TRP A 18 -20.90 -2.89 15.27
C TRP A 18 -20.08 -4.04 14.67
N THR A 19 -19.16 -3.74 13.75
CA THR A 19 -18.27 -4.73 13.12
C THR A 19 -17.30 -5.36 14.12
N ILE A 20 -16.71 -4.58 15.02
CA ILE A 20 -15.82 -5.06 16.08
C ILE A 20 -16.60 -5.88 17.12
N THR A 21 -17.81 -5.44 17.48
CA THR A 21 -18.70 -6.21 18.37
C THR A 21 -19.16 -7.51 17.72
N ALA A 22 -19.37 -7.52 16.39
CA ALA A 22 -19.70 -8.73 15.61
C ALA A 22 -18.50 -9.69 15.52
N LEU A 23 -17.27 -9.20 15.37
CA LEU A 23 -16.02 -9.96 15.39
C LEU A 23 -15.72 -10.55 16.78
N ILE A 24 -15.97 -9.79 17.85
CA ILE A 24 -15.85 -10.28 19.24
C ILE A 24 -16.96 -11.30 19.55
N LYS A 25 -18.18 -11.10 19.05
CA LYS A 25 -19.29 -12.06 19.18
C LYS A 25 -19.13 -13.30 18.29
N SER A 26 -18.43 -13.23 17.15
CA SER A 26 -18.12 -14.41 16.32
C SER A 26 -17.01 -15.24 16.96
N ALA A 27 -15.98 -14.58 17.52
CA ALA A 27 -14.94 -15.23 18.32
C ALA A 27 -15.51 -15.92 19.58
N ASN A 28 -16.55 -15.34 20.21
CA ASN A 28 -17.21 -15.92 21.39
C ASN A 28 -18.28 -16.98 21.05
N ARG A 29 -18.83 -17.02 19.83
CA ARG A 29 -19.83 -18.03 19.41
C ARG A 29 -19.24 -19.41 19.12
N TYR A 30 -17.92 -19.56 19.19
CA TYR A 30 -17.21 -20.84 19.09
C TYR A 30 -16.97 -21.52 20.45
N ARG A 31 -17.71 -21.13 21.49
CA ARG A 31 -17.92 -21.94 22.69
C ARG A 31 -19.19 -22.78 22.50
N ASP A 32 -19.00 -23.94 21.86
CA ASP A 32 -19.62 -25.23 22.19
C ASP A 32 -21.14 -25.31 22.52
N SER A 33 -21.88 -26.07 21.70
CA SER A 33 -22.99 -26.92 22.18
C SER A 33 -22.79 -28.44 21.95
N GLN A 34 -21.60 -28.89 21.55
CA GLN A 34 -21.22 -30.30 21.30
C GLN A 34 -19.77 -30.73 21.67
N GLY A 35 -18.97 -29.97 22.43
CA GLY A 35 -17.72 -30.44 23.04
C GLY A 35 -16.58 -30.85 22.09
N ASN A 36 -16.60 -30.45 20.82
CA ASN A 36 -15.60 -30.91 19.85
C ASN A 36 -14.49 -29.86 19.64
N HIS A 37 -13.28 -30.16 20.13
CA HIS A 37 -12.14 -29.25 20.26
C HIS A 37 -11.27 -29.07 18.99
N SER A 38 -11.79 -29.32 17.79
CA SER A 38 -10.92 -29.55 16.61
C SER A 38 -10.87 -28.47 15.54
N ARG A 39 -11.48 -27.28 15.72
CA ARG A 39 -11.35 -26.17 14.74
C ARG A 39 -11.25 -24.79 15.40
N TRP A 40 -10.11 -24.12 15.13
CA TRP A 40 -9.75 -22.70 15.40
C TRP A 40 -9.12 -22.32 16.76
N LEU A 41 -8.21 -21.32 16.66
CA LEU A 41 -7.33 -20.65 17.64
C LEU A 41 -7.51 -21.09 19.10
N ARG A 42 -6.42 -21.56 19.72
CA ARG A 42 -6.37 -21.88 21.16
C ARG A 42 -6.76 -20.66 21.99
N TYR A 43 -7.33 -20.89 23.17
CA TYR A 43 -7.75 -19.81 24.09
C TYR A 43 -6.65 -18.75 24.35
N SER A 44 -5.39 -19.18 24.43
CA SER A 44 -4.22 -18.32 24.56
C SER A 44 -4.01 -17.40 23.35
N GLU A 45 -4.31 -17.87 22.14
CA GLU A 45 -4.14 -17.17 20.87
C GLU A 45 -5.29 -16.17 20.66
N ALA A 46 -6.54 -16.56 20.95
CA ALA A 46 -7.70 -15.64 20.95
C ALA A 46 -7.57 -14.53 22.01
N LYS A 47 -7.03 -14.86 23.20
CA LYS A 47 -6.71 -13.89 24.25
C LYS A 47 -5.63 -12.92 23.80
N GLN A 48 -4.56 -13.38 23.14
CA GLN A 48 -3.54 -12.50 22.58
C GLN A 48 -4.09 -11.55 21.51
N VAL A 49 -4.95 -12.03 20.61
CA VAL A 49 -5.56 -11.18 19.57
C VAL A 49 -6.45 -10.10 20.19
N ARG A 50 -7.27 -10.46 21.18
CA ARG A 50 -8.09 -9.52 21.95
C ARG A 50 -7.25 -8.50 22.71
N ASP A 51 -6.18 -8.93 23.36
CA ASP A 51 -5.32 -8.06 24.15
C ASP A 51 -4.54 -7.10 23.23
N ARG A 52 -4.05 -7.56 22.05
CA ARG A 52 -3.44 -6.70 21.02
C ARG A 52 -4.41 -5.70 20.39
N LEU A 53 -5.65 -6.11 20.11
CA LEU A 53 -6.71 -5.22 19.63
C LEU A 53 -7.05 -4.16 20.69
N SER A 54 -7.15 -4.56 21.95
CA SER A 54 -7.41 -3.64 23.06
C SER A 54 -6.25 -2.66 23.27
N GLU A 55 -4.99 -3.11 23.17
CA GLU A 55 -3.80 -2.25 23.22
C GLU A 55 -3.77 -1.23 22.07
N SER A 56 -4.13 -1.66 20.85
CA SER A 56 -4.22 -0.81 19.66
C SER A 56 -5.34 0.23 19.78
N LEU A 57 -6.43 -0.10 20.47
CA LEU A 57 -7.58 0.78 20.72
C LEU A 57 -7.38 1.73 21.92
N LYS A 58 -6.47 1.46 22.86
CA LYS A 58 -6.11 2.42 23.93
C LYS A 58 -5.56 3.74 23.36
N GLY A 59 -4.92 3.70 22.18
CA GLY A 59 -4.46 4.88 21.45
C GLY A 59 -5.58 5.73 20.83
N TRP A 60 -6.76 5.15 20.56
CA TRP A 60 -7.86 5.81 19.86
C TRP A 60 -8.52 6.93 20.66
N TRP A 61 -8.56 6.86 21.99
CA TRP A 61 -9.08 7.94 22.84
C TRP A 61 -8.29 9.26 22.71
N LYS A 62 -7.03 9.20 22.23
CA LYS A 62 -6.24 10.39 21.86
C LYS A 62 -6.73 11.05 20.57
N ILE A 63 -7.44 10.32 19.71
CA ILE A 63 -8.02 10.76 18.44
C ILE A 63 -9.44 11.35 18.62
N VAL A 64 -10.14 11.05 19.73
CA VAL A 64 -11.51 11.52 20.02
C VAL A 64 -11.54 12.82 20.87
N ARG A 65 -10.50 13.08 21.68
CA ARG A 65 -10.27 14.38 22.35
C ARG A 65 -10.33 15.66 21.48
N PRO A 66 -10.00 15.65 20.17
CA PRO A 66 -10.04 16.83 19.30
C PRO A 66 -11.43 17.44 19.11
N VAL A 67 -12.54 16.73 19.35
CA VAL A 67 -13.89 17.22 19.00
C VAL A 67 -14.35 18.37 19.93
N LYS A 68 -14.03 18.32 21.23
CA LYS A 68 -14.29 19.44 22.16
C LYS A 68 -13.28 20.59 21.97
N ALA A 69 -12.02 20.27 21.69
CA ALA A 69 -11.01 21.27 21.33
C ALA A 69 -11.35 22.02 20.04
N TRP A 70 -12.01 21.37 19.08
CA TRP A 70 -12.47 21.94 17.82
C TRP A 70 -13.47 23.09 17.99
N ARG A 71 -14.38 23.01 18.98
CA ARG A 71 -15.37 24.08 19.22
C ARG A 71 -14.71 25.36 19.75
N LEU A 72 -13.75 25.23 20.66
CA LEU A 72 -12.95 26.36 21.18
C LEU A 72 -12.00 26.92 20.11
N TYR A 73 -11.38 26.03 19.32
CA TYR A 73 -10.56 26.44 18.18
C TYR A 73 -11.38 27.24 17.17
N ARG A 74 -12.61 26.80 16.85
CA ARG A 74 -13.50 27.50 15.90
C ARG A 74 -13.89 28.89 16.37
N ALA A 75 -14.23 29.09 17.65
CA ALA A 75 -14.56 30.42 18.18
C ALA A 75 -13.35 31.36 18.18
N ARG A 76 -12.17 30.86 18.58
CA ARG A 76 -10.91 31.63 18.54
C ARG A 76 -10.50 31.97 17.10
N TRP A 77 -10.73 31.05 16.17
CA TRP A 77 -10.43 31.22 14.75
C TRP A 77 -11.30 32.31 14.12
N VAL A 78 -12.61 32.35 14.41
CA VAL A 78 -13.51 33.40 13.91
C VAL A 78 -13.06 34.79 14.35
N VAL A 79 -12.71 34.99 15.62
CA VAL A 79 -12.22 36.29 16.13
C VAL A 79 -10.88 36.67 15.50
N SER A 80 -9.98 35.70 15.30
CA SER A 80 -8.70 35.94 14.61
C SER A 80 -8.90 36.34 13.14
N GLU A 81 -9.90 35.78 12.47
CA GLU A 81 -10.17 36.01 11.06
C GLU A 81 -10.74 37.42 10.80
N THR A 82 -11.59 37.95 11.69
CA THR A 82 -12.08 39.34 11.58
C THR A 82 -10.96 40.35 11.75
N LYS A 83 -10.10 40.15 12.76
CA LYS A 83 -8.91 41.01 12.99
C LYS A 83 -7.95 40.95 11.80
N ARG A 84 -7.72 39.75 11.26
CA ARG A 84 -6.90 39.53 10.06
C ARG A 84 -7.44 40.29 8.85
N LYS A 85 -8.74 40.18 8.56
CA LYS A 85 -9.40 40.90 7.46
C LYS A 85 -9.35 42.42 7.63
N ALA A 86 -9.55 42.92 8.84
CA ALA A 86 -9.46 44.36 9.13
C ALA A 86 -8.03 44.89 8.93
N ARG A 87 -7.02 44.17 9.46
CA ARG A 87 -5.60 44.47 9.23
C ARG A 87 -5.27 44.52 7.74
N ASN A 88 -5.65 43.50 6.98
CA ASN A 88 -5.35 43.45 5.55
C ASN A 88 -6.03 44.58 4.78
N ARG A 89 -7.27 44.92 5.12
CA ARG A 89 -7.98 46.04 4.50
C ARG A 89 -7.27 47.36 4.76
N ARG A 90 -6.80 47.57 5.99
CA ARG A 90 -6.02 48.76 6.36
C ARG A 90 -4.73 48.87 5.55
N ILE A 91 -3.91 47.81 5.55
CA ILE A 91 -2.63 47.78 4.82
C ILE A 91 -2.86 47.98 3.31
N LEU A 92 -3.89 47.35 2.76
CA LEU A 92 -4.26 47.55 1.36
C LEU A 92 -4.60 49.01 1.09
N ASN A 93 -5.51 49.61 1.86
CA ASN A 93 -5.89 51.02 1.65
C ASN A 93 -4.69 51.97 1.75
N GLU A 94 -3.76 51.71 2.68
CA GLU A 94 -2.55 52.52 2.87
C GLU A 94 -1.55 52.38 1.72
N ARG A 95 -1.43 51.19 1.11
CA ARG A 95 -0.34 50.86 0.17
C ARG A 95 -0.78 50.59 -1.27
N PHE A 96 -2.09 50.58 -1.57
CA PHE A 96 -2.59 50.19 -2.89
C PHE A 96 -2.14 51.13 -4.02
N ALA A 97 -1.92 52.40 -3.68
CA ALA A 97 -1.45 53.45 -4.59
C ALA A 97 0.08 53.59 -4.63
N ASP A 98 0.83 52.65 -4.05
CA ASP A 98 2.28 52.66 -4.06
C ASP A 98 2.82 52.68 -5.51
N PRO A 99 3.54 53.74 -5.93
CA PRO A 99 4.05 53.87 -7.30
C PRO A 99 4.98 52.72 -7.72
N LEU A 100 5.68 52.10 -6.77
CA LEU A 100 6.58 50.97 -7.04
C LEU A 100 5.83 49.68 -7.40
N LEU A 101 4.53 49.62 -7.16
CA LEU A 101 3.66 48.50 -7.53
C LEU A 101 2.73 48.86 -8.71
N SER A 102 2.97 50.00 -9.38
CA SER A 102 2.08 50.53 -10.42
C SER A 102 1.92 49.59 -11.63
N GLU A 103 2.95 48.83 -11.98
CA GLU A 103 2.93 47.86 -13.08
C GLU A 103 2.08 46.61 -12.81
N LEU A 104 1.74 46.35 -11.56
CA LEU A 104 0.93 45.20 -11.16
C LEU A 104 -0.56 45.49 -11.30
N ASN A 105 -1.33 44.49 -11.73
CA ASN A 105 -2.79 44.58 -11.68
C ASN A 105 -3.31 44.49 -10.23
N ALA A 106 -4.60 44.78 -10.02
CA ALA A 106 -5.19 44.81 -8.68
C ALA A 106 -5.01 43.51 -7.88
N GLU A 107 -5.14 42.33 -8.52
CA GLU A 107 -4.97 41.04 -7.84
C GLU A 107 -3.51 40.78 -7.45
N GLN A 108 -2.59 41.09 -8.35
CA GLN A 108 -1.15 40.94 -8.11
C GLN A 108 -0.68 41.90 -7.01
N ARG A 109 -1.12 43.16 -7.03
CA ARG A 109 -0.86 44.12 -5.94
C ARG A 109 -1.36 43.60 -4.61
N ARG A 110 -2.58 43.06 -4.56
CA ARG A 110 -3.10 42.45 -3.33
C ARG A 110 -2.22 41.29 -2.85
N ALA A 111 -1.80 40.42 -3.76
CA ALA A 111 -0.93 39.29 -3.44
C ALA A 111 0.45 39.73 -2.92
N VAL A 112 0.99 40.85 -3.41
CA VAL A 112 2.26 41.43 -2.96
C VAL A 112 2.12 42.12 -1.60
N ILE A 113 1.15 43.03 -1.46
CA ILE A 113 0.97 43.88 -0.28
C ILE A 113 0.53 43.08 0.95
N VAL A 114 -0.34 42.07 0.75
CA VAL A 114 -0.90 41.29 1.86
C VAL A 114 0.07 40.17 2.24
N GLN A 115 0.83 40.41 3.30
CA GLN A 115 1.85 39.51 3.83
C GLN A 115 1.25 38.57 4.89
N GLU A 116 0.51 37.56 4.43
CA GLU A 116 -0.01 36.49 5.30
C GLU A 116 0.99 35.35 5.43
N ASP A 117 0.99 34.71 6.60
CA ASP A 117 1.81 33.52 6.88
C ASP A 117 1.65 32.41 5.83
N ARG A 118 0.45 32.31 5.23
CA ARG A 118 0.11 31.33 4.19
C ARG A 118 -0.69 32.01 3.09
N THR A 119 -0.12 32.05 1.89
CA THR A 119 -0.75 32.61 0.70
C THR A 119 -0.74 31.59 -0.43
N LEU A 120 -1.91 31.34 -1.05
CA LEU A 120 -2.03 30.53 -2.26
C LEU A 120 -2.37 31.44 -3.44
N ILE A 121 -1.52 31.45 -4.46
CA ILE A 121 -1.76 32.17 -5.71
C ILE A 121 -2.16 31.16 -6.79
N VAL A 122 -3.42 31.21 -7.22
CA VAL A 122 -3.94 30.41 -8.34
C VAL A 122 -4.08 31.32 -9.54
N ALA A 123 -3.40 31.01 -10.65
CA ALA A 123 -3.53 31.80 -11.86
C ALA A 123 -3.29 30.96 -13.13
N GLY A 124 -3.83 31.41 -14.26
CA GLY A 124 -3.66 30.77 -15.58
C GLY A 124 -2.23 30.87 -16.12
N ALA A 125 -1.90 30.12 -17.17
CA ALA A 125 -0.60 30.25 -17.85
C ALA A 125 -0.37 31.70 -18.34
N GLY A 126 0.86 32.19 -18.30
CA GLY A 126 1.21 33.54 -18.79
C GLY A 126 0.77 34.73 -17.91
N THR A 127 -0.01 34.53 -16.85
CA THR A 127 -0.57 35.61 -16.01
C THR A 127 0.40 36.27 -15.01
N GLY A 128 1.71 36.05 -15.16
CA GLY A 128 2.72 36.68 -14.30
C GLY A 128 2.88 36.09 -12.90
N LYS A 129 2.45 34.84 -12.63
CA LYS A 129 2.60 34.17 -11.31
C LYS A 129 4.00 34.33 -10.71
N THR A 130 5.02 34.04 -11.49
CA THR A 130 6.42 34.13 -11.07
C THR A 130 6.81 35.58 -10.76
N TYR A 131 6.35 36.54 -11.58
CA TYR A 131 6.60 37.97 -11.39
C TYR A 131 6.01 38.44 -10.04
N THR A 132 4.74 38.12 -9.80
CA THR A 132 4.06 38.45 -8.54
C THR A 132 4.75 37.87 -7.31
N MET A 133 5.29 36.65 -7.40
CA MET A 133 6.04 36.05 -6.29
C MET A 133 7.40 36.74 -6.04
N VAL A 134 8.10 37.14 -7.11
CA VAL A 134 9.36 37.90 -7.00
C VAL A 134 9.10 39.29 -6.41
N ASP A 135 8.07 39.99 -6.86
CA ASP A 135 7.70 41.29 -6.30
C ASP A 135 7.24 41.19 -4.85
N LYS A 136 6.57 40.09 -4.49
CA LYS A 136 6.25 39.81 -3.08
C LYS A 136 7.52 39.67 -2.25
N ALA A 137 8.54 38.98 -2.75
CA ALA A 137 9.83 38.87 -2.05
C ALA A 137 10.52 40.24 -1.93
N ARG A 138 10.57 41.02 -3.02
CA ARG A 138 11.10 42.40 -3.00
C ARG A 138 10.36 43.28 -1.98
N ASP A 139 9.03 43.21 -1.95
CA ASP A 139 8.21 43.96 -1.01
C ASP A 139 8.44 43.54 0.44
N THR A 140 8.62 42.24 0.69
CA THR A 140 8.92 41.68 2.03
C THR A 140 10.23 42.24 2.56
N VAL A 141 11.26 42.34 1.71
CA VAL A 141 12.54 42.96 2.09
C VAL A 141 12.39 44.46 2.28
N ARG A 142 11.75 45.14 1.33
CA ARG A 142 11.54 46.60 1.38
C ARG A 142 10.80 47.06 2.64
N THR A 143 9.83 46.27 3.10
CA THR A 143 9.04 46.56 4.31
C THR A 143 9.73 46.14 5.60
N GLY A 144 10.92 45.55 5.53
CA GLY A 144 11.67 45.09 6.70
C GLY A 144 11.08 43.86 7.39
N ILE A 145 10.16 43.15 6.74
CA ILE A 145 9.55 41.92 7.29
C ILE A 145 10.58 40.78 7.34
N ALA A 146 11.49 40.72 6.35
CA ALA A 146 12.57 39.76 6.31
C ALA A 146 13.79 40.36 5.59
N GLN A 147 14.99 39.91 5.94
CA GLN A 147 16.20 40.17 5.17
C GLN A 147 16.29 39.22 3.96
N PRO A 148 17.02 39.56 2.88
CA PRO A 148 17.12 38.71 1.70
C PRO A 148 17.57 37.28 2.01
N GLY A 149 18.57 37.09 2.87
CA GLY A 149 19.04 35.77 3.31
C GLY A 149 18.05 34.95 4.17
N GLN A 150 16.91 35.53 4.56
CA GLN A 150 15.83 34.84 5.28
C GLN A 150 14.74 34.32 4.33
N ILE A 151 14.87 34.58 3.02
CA ILE A 151 13.88 34.18 2.01
C ILE A 151 14.44 33.02 1.18
N ALA A 152 13.67 31.95 1.08
CA ALA A 152 13.96 30.82 0.20
C ALA A 152 12.91 30.73 -0.91
N PHE A 153 13.36 30.72 -2.17
CA PHE A 153 12.51 30.56 -3.35
C PHE A 153 12.75 29.20 -4.00
N VAL A 154 11.74 28.34 -3.94
CA VAL A 154 11.83 26.94 -4.41
C VAL A 154 11.03 26.73 -5.68
N THR A 155 11.64 26.08 -6.68
CA THR A 155 10.99 25.70 -7.94
C THR A 155 11.31 24.26 -8.33
N PHE A 156 10.65 23.75 -9.37
CA PHE A 156 10.88 22.38 -9.85
C PHE A 156 12.16 22.24 -10.68
N THR A 157 12.48 23.22 -11.53
CA THR A 157 13.56 23.09 -12.51
C THR A 157 14.71 24.06 -12.23
N ARG A 158 15.93 23.65 -12.59
CA ARG A 158 17.11 24.54 -12.53
C ARG A 158 16.97 25.74 -13.45
N LYS A 159 16.36 25.55 -14.63
CA LYS A 159 16.09 26.63 -15.59
C LYS A 159 15.19 27.72 -14.98
N ALA A 160 14.08 27.32 -14.35
CA ALA A 160 13.21 28.28 -13.66
C ALA A 160 13.94 28.97 -12.50
N ALA A 161 14.81 28.26 -11.77
CA ALA A 161 15.58 28.85 -10.69
C ALA A 161 16.57 29.91 -11.22
N GLN A 162 17.24 29.65 -12.34
CA GLN A 162 18.12 30.61 -13.00
C GLN A 162 17.36 31.84 -13.51
N GLU A 163 16.19 31.62 -14.13
CA GLU A 163 15.30 32.70 -14.58
C GLU A 163 14.86 33.58 -13.39
N ILE A 164 14.49 32.98 -12.26
CA ILE A 164 14.13 33.71 -11.04
C ILE A 164 15.35 34.48 -10.50
N ARG A 165 16.53 33.86 -10.41
CA ARG A 165 17.77 34.53 -9.98
C ARG A 165 18.09 35.75 -10.83
N SER A 166 17.92 35.66 -12.15
CA SER A 166 18.17 36.80 -13.05
C SER A 166 17.21 37.97 -12.81
N ARG A 167 16.05 37.70 -12.19
CA ARG A 167 15.01 38.70 -11.88
C ARG A 167 15.07 39.22 -10.45
N THR A 168 15.95 38.70 -9.62
CA THR A 168 16.06 39.06 -8.19
C THR A 168 17.29 39.94 -7.93
N SER A 169 17.63 40.82 -8.87
CA SER A 169 18.65 41.86 -8.68
C SER A 169 18.34 42.72 -7.46
N GLY A 170 19.33 42.90 -6.58
CA GLY A 170 19.19 43.55 -5.27
C GLY A 170 18.69 42.62 -4.15
N LEU A 171 18.55 41.32 -4.42
CA LEU A 171 18.22 40.27 -3.45
C LEU A 171 19.23 39.12 -3.54
N GLU A 172 20.51 39.43 -3.71
CA GLU A 172 21.58 38.46 -4.02
C GLU A 172 21.75 37.38 -2.94
N GLU A 173 21.44 37.69 -1.68
CA GLU A 173 21.50 36.71 -0.58
C GLU A 173 20.30 35.76 -0.54
N MET A 174 19.27 35.99 -1.35
CA MET A 174 18.08 35.14 -1.38
C MET A 174 18.39 33.74 -1.91
N ASP A 175 17.97 32.72 -1.17
CA ASP A 175 18.21 31.33 -1.53
C ASP A 175 17.22 30.86 -2.62
N VAL A 176 17.62 30.97 -3.88
CA VAL A 176 16.81 30.54 -5.03
C VAL A 176 17.30 29.20 -5.57
N GLY A 177 16.44 28.18 -5.59
CA GLY A 177 16.85 26.87 -6.09
C GLY A 177 15.71 25.88 -6.30
N THR A 178 16.08 24.63 -6.56
CA THR A 178 15.11 23.53 -6.59
C THR A 178 14.85 22.96 -5.20
N LEU A 179 13.85 22.10 -5.04
CA LEU A 179 13.64 21.38 -3.77
C LEU A 179 14.92 20.63 -3.33
N HIS A 180 15.62 20.01 -4.28
CA HIS A 180 16.91 19.35 -4.04
C HIS A 180 18.03 20.33 -3.67
N HIS A 181 17.96 21.59 -4.09
CA HIS A 181 18.89 22.62 -3.64
C HIS A 181 18.67 22.93 -2.16
N LEU A 182 17.42 23.24 -1.79
CA LEU A 182 17.04 23.53 -0.41
C LEU A 182 17.38 22.36 0.53
N ALA A 183 17.04 21.13 0.14
CA ALA A 183 17.34 19.94 0.95
C ALA A 183 18.84 19.81 1.25
N ARG A 184 19.71 20.08 0.28
CA ARG A 184 21.17 20.04 0.48
C ARG A 184 21.66 21.15 1.42
N LEU A 185 21.07 22.35 1.35
CA LEU A 185 21.40 23.43 2.29
C LEU A 185 21.03 23.04 3.71
N VAL A 186 19.83 22.48 3.91
CA VAL A 186 19.39 22.00 5.23
C VAL A 186 20.31 20.91 5.76
N ILE A 187 20.66 19.90 4.94
CA ILE A 187 21.58 18.83 5.34
C ILE A 187 22.95 19.41 5.71
N GLN A 188 23.49 20.32 4.90
CA GLN A 188 24.77 20.95 5.19
C GLN A 188 24.73 21.78 6.48
N MET A 189 23.64 22.50 6.74
CA MET A 189 23.47 23.30 7.94
C MET A 189 23.36 22.44 9.21
N VAL A 190 22.67 21.30 9.13
CA VAL A 190 22.47 20.40 10.27
C VAL A 190 23.69 19.52 10.52
N GLU A 191 24.30 18.96 9.48
CA GLU A 191 25.40 18.00 9.62
C GLU A 191 26.78 18.68 9.64
N GLY A 192 26.88 19.96 9.25
CA GLY A 192 28.15 20.67 9.10
C GLY A 192 29.02 20.16 7.93
N VAL A 193 28.58 19.13 7.21
CA VAL A 193 29.34 18.50 6.12
C VAL A 193 28.58 18.61 4.81
N ARG A 194 29.28 19.06 3.76
CA ARG A 194 28.72 19.09 2.42
C ARG A 194 28.67 17.67 1.82
N ARG A 195 27.49 17.07 1.77
CA ARG A 195 27.29 15.76 1.16
C ARG A 195 27.35 15.84 -0.37
N ARG A 196 28.15 14.94 -0.97
CA ARG A 196 28.14 14.71 -2.42
C ARG A 196 26.98 13.77 -2.77
N LEU A 197 26.33 14.04 -3.89
CA LEU A 197 25.36 13.09 -4.44
C LEU A 197 26.09 11.79 -4.79
N SER A 198 25.52 10.66 -4.39
CA SER A 198 26.03 9.34 -4.75
C SER A 198 26.09 9.20 -6.28
N PRO A 199 27.10 8.53 -6.85
CA PRO A 199 27.13 8.17 -8.27
C PRO A 199 25.85 7.46 -8.71
N LEU A 200 25.26 6.65 -7.83
CA LEU A 200 23.99 5.95 -8.04
C LEU A 200 22.84 6.93 -8.37
N ALA A 201 22.89 8.19 -7.93
CA ALA A 201 21.84 9.17 -8.23
C ALA A 201 21.83 9.62 -9.71
N LYS A 202 22.91 9.39 -10.46
CA LYS A 202 23.04 9.77 -11.88
C LYS A 202 23.16 8.57 -12.81
N ASP A 203 23.77 7.51 -12.34
CA ASP A 203 23.97 6.28 -13.09
C ASP A 203 22.84 5.29 -12.77
N GLU A 204 21.95 5.10 -13.73
CA GLU A 204 20.82 4.18 -13.59
C GLU A 204 21.27 2.72 -13.55
N ALA A 205 22.27 2.35 -14.37
CA ALA A 205 22.77 0.98 -14.43
C ALA A 205 23.44 0.59 -13.11
N ALA A 206 24.35 1.44 -12.60
CA ALA A 206 24.99 1.21 -11.31
C ALA A 206 23.99 1.22 -10.14
N ARG A 207 22.92 2.03 -10.23
CA ARG A 207 21.83 2.01 -9.23
C ARG A 207 21.09 0.68 -9.24
N LEU A 208 20.71 0.18 -10.40
CA LEU A 208 19.99 -1.08 -10.54
C LEU A 208 20.84 -2.26 -10.07
N GLU A 209 22.11 -2.29 -10.45
CA GLU A 209 23.08 -3.27 -9.96
C GLU A 209 23.15 -3.24 -8.43
N LYS A 210 23.25 -2.05 -7.83
CA LYS A 210 23.33 -1.95 -6.37
C LYS A 210 22.04 -2.35 -5.65
N ILE A 211 20.88 -2.02 -6.23
CA ILE A 211 19.58 -2.48 -5.75
C ILE A 211 19.50 -4.00 -5.82
N GLN A 212 19.97 -4.60 -6.93
CA GLN A 212 20.02 -6.04 -7.09
C GLN A 212 20.92 -6.69 -6.04
N ASP A 213 22.10 -6.15 -5.78
CA ASP A 213 22.99 -6.64 -4.72
C ASP A 213 22.29 -6.63 -3.36
N TRP A 214 21.68 -5.49 -2.98
CA TRP A 214 20.96 -5.36 -1.71
C TRP A 214 19.79 -6.31 -1.60
N LEU A 215 19.05 -6.51 -2.69
CA LEU A 215 17.97 -7.50 -2.72
C LEU A 215 18.55 -8.90 -2.53
N MET A 216 19.58 -9.28 -3.27
CA MET A 216 20.18 -10.61 -3.16
C MET A 216 20.76 -10.87 -1.77
N GLU A 217 21.35 -9.87 -1.13
CA GLU A 217 21.84 -9.96 0.24
C GLU A 217 20.69 -10.12 1.24
N ALA A 218 19.66 -9.27 1.15
CA ALA A 218 18.47 -9.38 1.99
C ALA A 218 17.75 -10.74 1.80
N LEU A 219 17.70 -11.26 0.58
CA LEU A 219 17.13 -12.57 0.27
C LEU A 219 17.98 -13.74 0.81
N ARG A 220 19.30 -13.57 0.90
CA ARG A 220 20.17 -14.56 1.56
C ARG A 220 19.97 -14.58 3.06
N GLU A 221 19.75 -13.42 3.67
CA GLU A 221 19.50 -13.29 5.11
C GLU A 221 18.10 -13.78 5.50
N ASP A 222 17.08 -13.48 4.69
CA ASP A 222 15.70 -13.89 4.93
C ASP A 222 15.01 -14.24 3.61
N GLY A 223 14.95 -15.54 3.30
CA GLY A 223 14.27 -16.04 2.10
C GLY A 223 12.78 -15.71 2.05
N SER A 224 12.13 -15.41 3.19
CA SER A 224 10.70 -15.06 3.23
C SER A 224 10.40 -13.71 2.57
N LEU A 225 11.40 -12.84 2.37
CA LEU A 225 11.27 -11.61 1.60
C LEU A 225 10.89 -11.86 0.13
N LEU A 226 11.26 -13.02 -0.46
CA LEU A 226 10.79 -13.41 -1.79
C LEU A 226 9.27 -13.60 -1.83
N PHE A 227 8.69 -14.12 -0.75
CA PHE A 227 7.24 -14.28 -0.63
C PHE A 227 6.56 -12.93 -0.48
N ASP A 228 7.03 -12.06 0.41
CA ASP A 228 6.44 -10.72 0.60
C ASP A 228 6.57 -9.87 -0.68
N LEU A 229 7.69 -9.92 -1.39
CA LEU A 229 7.86 -9.20 -2.67
C LEU A 229 7.00 -9.80 -3.79
N SER A 230 6.91 -11.13 -3.91
CA SER A 230 6.06 -11.78 -4.91
C SER A 230 4.58 -11.49 -4.67
N VAL A 231 4.12 -11.58 -3.43
CA VAL A 231 2.74 -11.30 -3.01
C VAL A 231 2.41 -9.81 -3.18
N ARG A 232 3.30 -8.90 -2.77
CA ARG A 232 3.09 -7.45 -2.93
C ARG A 232 3.12 -7.01 -4.39
N ARG A 233 4.03 -7.56 -5.20
CA ARG A 233 4.06 -7.31 -6.65
C ARG A 233 2.74 -7.73 -7.29
N TYR A 234 2.24 -8.91 -6.94
CA TYR A 234 0.95 -9.39 -7.42
C TYR A 234 -0.22 -8.51 -6.97
N ALA A 235 -0.28 -8.16 -5.68
CA ALA A 235 -1.30 -7.26 -5.15
C ALA A 235 -1.27 -5.89 -5.87
N PHE A 236 -0.08 -5.38 -6.15
CA PHE A 236 0.13 -4.12 -6.85
C PHE A 236 -0.28 -4.19 -8.34
N GLU A 237 0.11 -5.25 -9.07
CA GLU A 237 -0.27 -5.48 -10.46
C GLU A 237 -1.80 -5.64 -10.60
N ARG A 238 -2.45 -6.36 -9.67
CA ARG A 238 -3.91 -6.53 -9.65
C ARG A 238 -4.67 -5.23 -9.32
N CYS A 239 -4.11 -4.36 -8.48
CA CYS A 239 -4.65 -3.01 -8.25
C CYS A 239 -4.51 -2.10 -9.48
N ARG A 240 -3.50 -2.33 -10.32
CA ARG A 240 -3.20 -1.50 -11.49
C ARG A 240 -4.01 -1.90 -12.72
N SER A 241 -4.26 -3.21 -12.92
CA SER A 241 -4.99 -3.76 -14.07
C SER A 241 -5.91 -4.90 -13.65
N PRO A 242 -7.11 -4.63 -13.10
CA PRO A 242 -8.06 -5.68 -12.68
C PRO A 242 -8.57 -6.59 -13.81
N SER A 243 -8.34 -6.20 -15.07
CA SER A 243 -8.87 -6.81 -16.28
C SER A 243 -7.85 -7.62 -17.09
N GLU A 244 -6.57 -7.66 -16.69
CA GLU A 244 -5.58 -8.50 -17.39
C GLU A 244 -5.79 -9.98 -16.99
N GLU A 245 -5.95 -10.84 -18.00
CA GLU A 245 -6.10 -12.29 -17.81
C GLU A 245 -4.92 -12.86 -17.02
N MET A 246 -5.25 -13.78 -16.10
CA MET A 246 -4.26 -14.45 -15.27
C MET A 246 -3.19 -15.13 -16.14
N PRO A 247 -1.89 -15.03 -15.79
CA PRO A 247 -0.86 -15.80 -16.46
C PRO A 247 -1.17 -17.29 -16.31
N GLN A 248 -1.29 -18.00 -17.45
CA GLN A 248 -1.66 -19.43 -17.51
C GLN A 248 -0.60 -20.37 -16.90
N ALA A 249 0.61 -19.85 -16.62
CA ALA A 249 1.64 -20.58 -15.91
C ALA A 249 2.56 -19.62 -15.14
N VAL A 250 2.86 -19.96 -13.89
CA VAL A 250 3.78 -19.18 -13.04
C VAL A 250 5.05 -20.01 -12.79
N ARG A 251 6.23 -19.39 -12.91
CA ARG A 251 7.51 -20.04 -12.57
C ARG A 251 7.86 -19.72 -11.13
N VAL A 252 8.07 -20.75 -10.32
CA VAL A 252 8.48 -20.62 -8.91
C VAL A 252 10.00 -20.82 -8.80
N PRO A 253 10.77 -19.82 -8.35
CA PRO A 253 12.18 -19.99 -8.01
C PRO A 253 12.35 -20.83 -6.73
N PRO A 254 13.45 -21.60 -6.58
CA PRO A 254 14.60 -21.75 -7.47
C PRO A 254 14.45 -22.88 -8.50
N GLU A 255 13.51 -23.80 -8.30
CA GLU A 255 13.39 -25.05 -9.07
C GLU A 255 12.78 -24.88 -10.47
N ARG A 256 12.36 -23.66 -10.84
CA ARG A 256 11.72 -23.32 -12.14
C ARG A 256 10.50 -24.19 -12.45
N VAL A 257 9.82 -24.70 -11.42
CA VAL A 257 8.58 -25.46 -11.58
C VAL A 257 7.53 -24.53 -12.19
N ARG A 258 6.90 -24.99 -13.28
CA ARG A 258 5.75 -24.32 -13.90
C ARG A 258 4.48 -24.89 -13.28
N VAL A 259 3.75 -24.04 -12.58
CA VAL A 259 2.45 -24.37 -11.98
C VAL A 259 1.32 -23.74 -12.78
N LYS A 260 0.14 -24.37 -12.78
CA LYS A 260 -1.03 -24.00 -13.59
C LYS A 260 -1.80 -22.81 -13.03
N SER A 261 -1.67 -22.53 -11.73
CA SER A 261 -2.31 -21.38 -11.11
C SER A 261 -1.36 -20.57 -10.21
N MET A 262 -1.66 -19.28 -10.06
CA MET A 262 -0.93 -18.41 -9.12
C MET A 262 -1.07 -18.87 -7.67
N ARG A 263 -2.17 -19.56 -7.33
CA ARG A 263 -2.36 -20.09 -5.97
C ARG A 263 -1.49 -21.31 -5.71
N GLU A 264 -1.39 -22.21 -6.67
CA GLU A 264 -0.37 -23.24 -6.65
C GLU A 264 1.04 -22.64 -6.57
N ALA A 265 1.28 -21.48 -7.19
CA ALA A 265 2.56 -20.79 -7.07
C ALA A 265 2.84 -20.32 -5.64
N LEU A 266 1.82 -19.84 -4.93
CA LEU A 266 1.93 -19.48 -3.51
C LEU A 266 2.18 -20.71 -2.63
N VAL A 267 1.47 -21.82 -2.87
CA VAL A 267 1.67 -23.09 -2.15
C VAL A 267 3.09 -23.62 -2.39
N ALA A 268 3.51 -23.70 -3.65
CA ALA A 268 4.87 -24.10 -4.04
C ALA A 268 5.95 -23.24 -3.38
N THR A 269 5.74 -21.92 -3.37
CA THR A 269 6.67 -20.97 -2.73
C THR A 269 6.70 -21.20 -1.21
N ALA A 270 5.55 -21.39 -0.57
CA ALA A 270 5.47 -21.63 0.87
C ALA A 270 6.17 -22.94 1.27
N LEU A 271 5.97 -24.02 0.49
CA LEU A 271 6.67 -25.30 0.69
C LEU A 271 8.18 -25.13 0.55
N HIS A 272 8.62 -24.43 -0.49
CA HIS A 272 10.04 -24.15 -0.71
C HIS A 272 10.66 -23.38 0.46
N LEU A 273 10.01 -22.32 0.95
CA LEU A 273 10.50 -21.51 2.06
C LEU A 273 10.52 -22.27 3.39
N ALA A 274 9.58 -23.20 3.59
CA ALA A 274 9.60 -24.10 4.73
C ALA A 274 10.70 -25.18 4.64
N GLY A 275 11.48 -25.21 3.54
CA GLY A 275 12.49 -26.24 3.28
C GLY A 275 11.88 -27.62 2.97
N ILE A 276 10.60 -27.66 2.59
CA ILE A 276 9.87 -28.89 2.31
C ILE A 276 10.02 -29.23 0.83
N SER A 277 10.66 -30.36 0.54
CA SER A 277 10.78 -30.87 -0.84
C SER A 277 9.42 -31.33 -1.35
N TYR A 278 9.10 -31.00 -2.60
CA TYR A 278 7.84 -31.41 -3.24
C TYR A 278 8.05 -31.80 -4.72
N LYS A 279 7.08 -32.53 -5.27
CA LYS A 279 6.92 -32.86 -6.69
C LYS A 279 5.56 -32.34 -7.14
N TYR A 280 5.54 -31.44 -8.13
CA TYR A 280 4.30 -30.89 -8.69
C TYR A 280 3.70 -31.85 -9.73
N GLU A 281 2.38 -32.09 -9.66
CA GLU A 281 1.64 -33.03 -10.51
C GLU A 281 2.31 -34.41 -10.64
N ALA A 282 2.78 -34.96 -9.52
CA ALA A 282 3.32 -36.31 -9.51
C ALA A 282 2.21 -37.34 -9.78
N ALA A 283 2.51 -38.34 -10.60
CA ALA A 283 1.58 -39.43 -10.88
C ALA A 283 1.25 -40.19 -9.59
N PHE A 284 -0.03 -40.23 -9.21
CA PHE A 284 -0.50 -41.05 -8.10
C PHE A 284 -0.54 -42.52 -8.52
N PRO A 285 0.11 -43.45 -7.80
CA PRO A 285 0.11 -44.87 -8.15
C PRO A 285 -1.27 -45.51 -7.89
N LEU A 286 -2.22 -45.31 -8.81
CA LEU A 286 -3.58 -45.84 -8.71
C LEU A 286 -3.60 -47.37 -8.81
N PRO A 287 -4.17 -48.10 -7.83
CA PRO A 287 -4.41 -49.54 -7.97
C PRO A 287 -5.37 -49.85 -9.13
N GLU A 288 -5.20 -51.00 -9.80
CA GLU A 288 -6.00 -51.40 -10.97
C GLU A 288 -7.52 -51.31 -10.75
N LYS A 289 -8.00 -51.67 -9.54
CA LYS A 289 -9.41 -51.58 -9.14
C LYS A 289 -10.00 -50.16 -9.20
N HIS A 290 -9.17 -49.12 -9.21
CA HIS A 290 -9.56 -47.71 -9.30
C HIS A 290 -9.21 -47.06 -10.64
N GLN A 291 -8.57 -47.81 -11.56
CA GLN A 291 -8.29 -47.34 -12.91
C GLN A 291 -9.55 -47.50 -13.77
N SER A 292 -10.06 -46.42 -14.36
CA SER A 292 -11.21 -46.47 -15.27
C SER A 292 -10.77 -46.27 -16.72
N LYS A 293 -11.50 -46.89 -17.67
CA LYS A 293 -11.21 -46.77 -19.12
C LYS A 293 -11.24 -45.33 -19.67
N ASN A 294 -11.85 -44.39 -18.94
CA ASN A 294 -12.07 -43.01 -19.38
C ASN A 294 -11.31 -41.95 -18.58
N ARG A 295 -10.42 -42.32 -17.64
CA ARG A 295 -9.64 -41.34 -16.85
C ARG A 295 -8.15 -41.55 -17.06
N ALA A 296 -7.51 -40.56 -17.68
CA ALA A 296 -6.06 -40.51 -17.85
C ALA A 296 -5.38 -40.20 -16.52
N GLY A 297 -5.17 -41.22 -15.69
CA GLY A 297 -4.43 -41.13 -14.42
C GLY A 297 -5.01 -40.17 -13.37
N TYR A 298 -4.38 -40.11 -12.20
CA TYR A 298 -4.66 -39.13 -11.15
C TYR A 298 -3.35 -38.46 -10.75
N PHE A 299 -3.35 -37.12 -10.77
CA PHE A 299 -2.16 -36.29 -10.53
C PHE A 299 -2.56 -35.19 -9.53
N PRO A 300 -2.35 -35.41 -8.23
CA PRO A 300 -2.53 -34.38 -7.22
C PRO A 300 -1.60 -33.18 -7.47
N ASP A 301 -2.04 -31.98 -7.09
CA ASP A 301 -1.27 -30.75 -7.35
C ASP A 301 0.15 -30.82 -6.77
N PHE A 302 0.29 -31.33 -5.54
CA PHE A 302 1.60 -31.52 -4.92
C PHE A 302 1.72 -32.90 -4.25
N CYS A 303 2.91 -33.49 -4.36
CA CYS A 303 3.34 -34.63 -3.57
C CYS A 303 4.56 -34.21 -2.75
N LEU A 304 4.52 -34.39 -1.44
CA LEU A 304 5.62 -34.17 -0.51
C LEU A 304 6.17 -35.55 -0.14
N PRO A 305 7.16 -36.08 -0.87
CA PRO A 305 7.69 -37.42 -0.62
C PRO A 305 8.49 -37.43 0.69
N ASP A 306 8.41 -38.53 1.46
CA ASP A 306 9.27 -38.71 2.64
C ASP A 306 10.76 -38.76 2.25
N GLU A 307 11.04 -39.31 1.05
CA GLU A 307 12.37 -39.40 0.47
C GLU A 307 12.43 -38.72 -0.91
N VAL A 308 13.26 -37.68 -1.03
CA VAL A 308 13.33 -36.81 -2.23
C VAL A 308 13.65 -37.59 -3.52
N LYS A 309 14.53 -38.60 -3.43
CA LYS A 309 15.04 -39.36 -4.60
C LYS A 309 14.29 -40.67 -4.88
N ALA A 310 13.39 -41.09 -3.99
CA ALA A 310 12.68 -42.35 -4.16
C ALA A 310 11.54 -42.24 -5.21
N PRO A 311 11.18 -43.34 -5.88
CA PRO A 311 9.92 -43.45 -6.61
C PRO A 311 8.76 -43.15 -5.66
N VAL A 312 7.78 -42.38 -6.13
CA VAL A 312 6.62 -42.03 -5.30
C VAL A 312 5.74 -43.27 -5.14
N SER A 313 5.61 -43.76 -3.90
CA SER A 313 4.68 -44.84 -3.56
C SER A 313 3.39 -44.27 -2.98
N ILE A 314 2.32 -45.08 -2.95
CA ILE A 314 1.00 -44.65 -2.44
C ILE A 314 1.10 -44.06 -1.02
N HIS A 315 1.93 -44.66 -0.16
CA HIS A 315 2.11 -44.24 1.23
C HIS A 315 3.42 -43.46 1.48
N GLY A 316 4.27 -43.28 0.48
CA GLY A 316 5.63 -42.71 0.60
C GLY A 316 5.70 -41.18 0.64
N GLY A 317 4.64 -40.51 1.08
CA GLY A 317 4.59 -39.07 1.22
C GLY A 317 3.20 -38.54 1.58
N ILE A 318 3.07 -37.22 1.58
CA ILE A 318 1.81 -36.49 1.73
C ILE A 318 1.34 -36.01 0.35
N TRP A 319 0.07 -36.26 0.04
CA TRP A 319 -0.56 -35.79 -1.19
C TRP A 319 -1.40 -34.54 -0.87
N LEU A 320 -1.21 -33.46 -1.62
CA LEU A 320 -1.90 -32.19 -1.42
C LEU A 320 -2.67 -31.76 -2.66
N GLU A 321 -3.88 -31.27 -2.44
CA GLU A 321 -4.75 -30.65 -3.44
C GLU A 321 -5.07 -29.20 -3.05
N HIS A 322 -5.18 -28.33 -4.05
CA HIS A 322 -5.67 -26.97 -3.89
C HIS A 322 -7.06 -26.84 -4.51
N PHE A 323 -8.08 -26.68 -3.66
CA PHE A 323 -9.46 -26.53 -4.10
C PHE A 323 -9.86 -25.05 -4.24
N ALA A 324 -10.73 -24.78 -5.22
CA ALA A 324 -11.20 -23.45 -5.57
C ALA A 324 -12.29 -22.90 -4.64
N ASN A 325 -12.62 -23.62 -3.57
CA ASN A 325 -13.63 -23.22 -2.59
C ASN A 325 -13.20 -21.95 -1.84
N ASP A 326 -14.08 -20.97 -1.69
CA ASP A 326 -13.86 -19.79 -0.83
C ASP A 326 -13.91 -20.13 0.66
N ALA A 327 -13.61 -19.16 1.52
CA ALA A 327 -13.64 -19.32 2.99
C ALA A 327 -15.01 -19.74 3.56
N SER A 328 -16.08 -19.61 2.78
CA SER A 328 -17.44 -20.07 3.13
C SER A 328 -17.81 -21.41 2.49
N GLY A 329 -16.86 -22.07 1.80
CA GLY A 329 -17.06 -23.30 1.03
C GLY A 329 -17.74 -23.08 -0.32
N GLY A 330 -17.95 -21.83 -0.72
CA GLY A 330 -18.58 -21.44 -1.98
C GLY A 330 -17.67 -21.65 -3.18
N LEU A 331 -18.24 -21.87 -4.36
CA LEU A 331 -17.51 -21.95 -5.63
C LEU A 331 -17.84 -20.72 -6.48
N PRO A 332 -16.97 -20.31 -7.42
CA PRO A 332 -17.22 -19.14 -8.26
C PRO A 332 -18.54 -19.26 -9.04
N ARG A 333 -19.46 -18.31 -8.85
CA ARG A 333 -20.79 -18.34 -9.50
C ARG A 333 -20.73 -18.41 -11.02
N ARG A 334 -19.70 -17.80 -11.61
CA ARG A 334 -19.48 -17.72 -13.06
C ARG A 334 -19.24 -19.09 -13.70
N TRP A 335 -18.82 -20.10 -12.95
CA TRP A 335 -18.56 -21.43 -13.52
C TRP A 335 -19.81 -22.12 -14.06
N ASP A 336 -20.94 -22.01 -13.35
CA ASP A 336 -22.22 -22.55 -13.86
C ASP A 336 -22.84 -21.64 -14.95
N GLU A 337 -22.41 -20.37 -15.04
CA GLU A 337 -22.80 -19.46 -16.12
C GLU A 337 -22.08 -19.81 -17.43
N ASP A 338 -20.79 -20.15 -17.34
CA ASP A 338 -19.95 -20.52 -18.48
C ASP A 338 -20.20 -21.98 -18.93
N GLU A 339 -20.39 -22.90 -17.99
CA GLU A 339 -20.65 -24.32 -18.24
C GLU A 339 -21.69 -24.88 -17.23
N PRO A 340 -22.96 -25.03 -17.65
CA PRO A 340 -24.03 -25.47 -16.75
C PRO A 340 -23.74 -26.82 -16.09
N GLY A 341 -23.60 -26.83 -14.77
CA GLY A 341 -23.33 -28.03 -13.98
C GLY A 341 -21.86 -28.26 -13.63
N ALA A 342 -20.96 -27.37 -14.06
CA ALA A 342 -19.53 -27.40 -13.73
C ALA A 342 -19.29 -27.44 -12.21
N THR A 343 -20.05 -26.67 -11.42
CA THR A 343 -19.93 -26.67 -9.96
C THR A 343 -20.30 -28.02 -9.36
N ALA A 344 -21.32 -28.70 -9.90
CA ALA A 344 -21.76 -30.00 -9.43
C ALA A 344 -20.75 -31.10 -9.79
N GLU A 345 -20.18 -31.03 -11.00
CA GLU A 345 -19.10 -31.91 -11.44
C GLU A 345 -17.83 -31.73 -10.60
N TYR A 346 -17.42 -30.49 -10.34
CA TYR A 346 -16.29 -30.17 -9.48
C TYR A 346 -16.44 -30.78 -8.08
N ARG A 347 -17.64 -30.64 -7.47
CA ARG A 347 -17.94 -31.25 -6.17
C ARG A 347 -17.93 -32.78 -6.19
N ARG A 348 -18.29 -33.41 -7.31
CA ARG A 348 -18.19 -34.88 -7.47
C ARG A 348 -16.73 -35.30 -7.61
N ALA A 349 -15.94 -34.57 -8.39
CA ALA A 349 -14.52 -34.84 -8.56
C ALA A 349 -13.76 -34.72 -7.24
N ARG A 350 -14.00 -33.66 -6.45
CA ARG A 350 -13.43 -33.49 -5.12
C ARG A 350 -13.78 -34.63 -4.17
N ARG A 351 -15.07 -34.97 -4.05
CA ARG A 351 -15.52 -36.08 -3.20
C ARG A 351 -14.87 -37.41 -3.59
N TRP A 352 -14.77 -37.67 -4.89
CA TRP A 352 -14.08 -38.86 -5.38
C TRP A 352 -12.60 -38.90 -4.95
N LYS A 353 -11.88 -37.77 -4.97
CA LYS A 353 -10.49 -37.70 -4.49
C LYS A 353 -10.41 -38.01 -2.99
N GLU A 354 -11.28 -37.39 -2.19
CA GLU A 354 -11.35 -37.60 -0.74
C GLU A 354 -11.67 -39.07 -0.40
N GLU A 355 -12.67 -39.66 -1.05
CA GLU A 355 -13.07 -41.06 -0.88
C GLU A 355 -11.98 -42.03 -1.33
N LEU A 356 -11.29 -41.74 -2.44
CA LEU A 356 -10.17 -42.54 -2.93
C LEU A 356 -9.05 -42.58 -1.89
N HIS A 357 -8.61 -41.40 -1.42
CA HIS A 357 -7.53 -41.29 -0.45
C HIS A 357 -7.88 -41.92 0.90
N ALA A 358 -9.15 -41.83 1.33
CA ALA A 358 -9.66 -42.51 2.52
C ALA A 358 -9.69 -44.04 2.34
N SER A 359 -10.15 -44.53 1.19
CA SER A 359 -10.24 -45.99 0.90
C SER A 359 -8.87 -46.67 0.82
N LEU A 360 -7.84 -45.90 0.48
CA LEU A 360 -6.46 -46.35 0.37
C LEU A 360 -5.63 -46.01 1.61
N ASP A 361 -6.22 -45.43 2.65
CA ASP A 361 -5.54 -45.00 3.89
C ASP A 361 -4.23 -44.23 3.65
N THR A 362 -4.35 -43.17 2.84
CA THR A 362 -3.21 -42.33 2.47
C THR A 362 -3.15 -41.05 3.28
N ARG A 363 -1.95 -40.49 3.41
CA ARG A 363 -1.76 -39.15 4.00
C ARG A 363 -2.17 -38.08 2.98
N PHE A 364 -3.43 -37.67 3.03
CA PHE A 364 -4.02 -36.68 2.15
C PHE A 364 -4.32 -35.36 2.89
N GLY A 365 -3.93 -34.25 2.29
CA GLY A 365 -4.19 -32.89 2.75
C GLY A 365 -4.75 -32.03 1.61
N TRP A 366 -5.38 -30.91 1.97
CA TRP A 366 -5.95 -30.01 0.99
C TRP A 366 -5.94 -28.58 1.53
N THR A 367 -5.94 -27.62 0.61
CA THR A 367 -6.05 -26.19 0.90
C THR A 367 -7.20 -25.61 0.09
N GLU A 368 -7.84 -24.56 0.60
CA GLU A 368 -8.91 -23.85 -0.08
C GLU A 368 -8.52 -22.38 -0.33
N PHE A 369 -9.30 -21.67 -1.13
CA PHE A 369 -9.10 -20.24 -1.42
C PHE A 369 -9.17 -19.38 -0.16
N GLY A 370 -9.84 -19.84 0.90
CA GLY A 370 -9.90 -19.18 2.20
C GLY A 370 -8.70 -19.40 3.11
N ASP A 371 -7.84 -20.39 2.81
CA ASP A 371 -6.67 -20.73 3.62
C ASP A 371 -5.40 -19.96 3.22
N ILE A 372 -5.41 -19.35 2.03
CA ILE A 372 -4.32 -18.54 1.43
C ILE A 372 -4.78 -17.10 1.28
#